data_AF-A0A561SII3-F1
#
_entry.id   AF-A0A561SII3-F1
#
_cell.length_a   1.000
_cell.length_b   1.000
_cell.length_c   1.000
_cell.angle_alpha   90.00
_cell.angle_beta   90.00
_cell.angle_gamma   90.00
#
_symmetry.space_group_name_H-M   'P 1'
#
loop_
_entity.id
_entity.type
_entity.pdbx_description
1 polymer ?
#
loop_
_entity_poly.entity_id
_entity_poly.type
_entity_poly.pdbx_seq_one_letter_code
_entity_poly.pdbx_strand_id
1 'polypeptide(L)'
;MTVAADLGIADLLREGPRTSDELAVATGTHAPALYRLLRALASIGIFSEGAGRRFALNPTGQYLCRDHPVSVDPATRMFGADYEWRAWGELAYSVRTGGNAAAHALGAP
;
A
#
# COMPACT_ATOMS: atom_id res chain seq x y z
N MET A 1 0.76 2.69 0.83
CA MET A 1 0.62 1.25 1.16
C MET A 1 0.04 0.44 0.01
N THR A 2 -0.93 0.99 -0.76
CA THR A 2 -1.59 0.35 -1.91
C THR A 2 -0.66 -0.37 -2.88
N VAL A 3 0.40 0.30 -3.37
CA VAL A 3 1.37 -0.36 -4.27
C VAL A 3 1.99 -1.62 -3.65
N ALA A 4 2.34 -1.62 -2.36
CA ALA A 4 2.90 -2.82 -1.71
C ALA A 4 1.84 -3.93 -1.52
N ALA A 5 0.59 -3.55 -1.32
CA ALA A 5 -0.56 -4.46 -1.20
C ALA A 5 -0.89 -5.12 -2.56
N ASP A 6 -0.90 -4.33 -3.64
CA ASP A 6 -1.09 -4.80 -5.02
C ASP A 6 -0.01 -5.79 -5.43
N LEU A 7 1.25 -5.45 -5.13
CA LEU A 7 2.41 -6.31 -5.39
C LEU A 7 2.49 -7.54 -4.47
N GLY A 8 1.63 -7.64 -3.45
CA GLY A 8 1.63 -8.80 -2.53
C GLY A 8 2.89 -8.91 -1.67
N ILE A 9 3.52 -7.79 -1.32
CA ILE A 9 4.80 -7.78 -0.59
C ILE A 9 4.67 -8.47 0.77
N ALA A 10 3.58 -8.22 1.50
CA ALA A 10 3.35 -8.83 2.81
C ALA A 10 3.29 -10.36 2.71
N ASP A 11 2.63 -10.89 1.68
CA ASP A 11 2.53 -12.32 1.43
C ASP A 11 3.91 -12.94 1.13
N LEU A 12 4.74 -12.25 0.33
CA LEU A 12 6.11 -12.71 -0.01
C LEU A 12 7.06 -12.72 1.20
N LEU A 13 6.83 -11.82 2.16
CA LEU A 13 7.61 -11.71 3.38
C LEU A 13 7.15 -12.64 4.51
N ARG A 14 6.02 -13.34 4.34
CA ARG A 14 5.49 -14.31 5.32
C ARG A 14 6.45 -15.47 5.57
N GLU A 15 7.17 -15.87 4.53
CA GLU A 15 8.15 -16.97 4.58
C GLU A 15 9.50 -16.56 5.19
N GLY A 16 9.71 -15.26 5.41
CA GLY A 16 10.91 -14.72 6.04
C GLY A 16 11.49 -13.48 5.34
N PRO A 17 12.58 -12.92 5.89
CA PRO A 17 13.13 -11.67 5.40
C PRO A 17 13.77 -11.78 4.00
N ARG A 18 13.38 -10.89 3.08
CA ARG A 18 13.89 -10.87 1.69
C ARG A 18 14.51 -9.52 1.32
N THR A 19 15.47 -9.52 0.41
CA THR A 19 16.05 -8.27 -0.13
C THR A 19 15.07 -7.59 -1.08
N SER A 20 15.27 -6.28 -1.33
CA SER A 20 14.54 -5.59 -2.39
C SER A 20 14.75 -6.22 -3.77
N ASP A 21 15.93 -6.81 -4.03
CA ASP A 21 16.24 -7.47 -5.30
C ASP A 21 15.46 -8.78 -5.46
N GLU A 22 15.41 -9.61 -4.41
CA GLU A 22 14.60 -10.84 -4.38
C GLU A 22 13.10 -10.52 -4.59
N LEU A 23 12.59 -9.49 -3.90
CA LEU A 23 11.19 -9.05 -4.05
C LEU A 23 10.91 -8.43 -5.42
N ALA A 24 11.87 -7.72 -6.00
CA ALA A 24 11.73 -7.12 -7.32
C ALA A 24 11.65 -8.17 -8.43
N VAL A 25 12.44 -9.25 -8.32
CA VAL A 25 12.34 -10.41 -9.22
C VAL A 25 10.96 -11.05 -9.10
N ALA A 26 10.49 -11.30 -7.88
CA ALA A 26 9.19 -11.93 -7.65
C ALA A 26 7.99 -11.10 -8.15
N THR A 27 8.12 -9.77 -8.15
CA THR A 27 7.03 -8.85 -8.50
C THR A 27 7.18 -8.18 -9.86
N GLY A 28 8.27 -8.47 -10.60
CA GLY A 28 8.55 -7.85 -11.90
C GLY A 28 8.77 -6.34 -11.83
N THR A 29 9.38 -5.84 -10.74
CA THR A 29 9.54 -4.40 -10.49
C THR A 29 10.99 -3.94 -10.54
N HIS A 30 11.21 -2.62 -10.58
CA HIS A 30 12.55 -2.03 -10.56
C HIS A 30 13.13 -1.98 -9.13
N ALA A 31 14.15 -2.79 -8.84
CA ALA A 31 14.68 -3.01 -7.49
C ALA A 31 15.05 -1.73 -6.71
N PRO A 32 15.77 -0.73 -7.28
CA PRO A 32 16.03 0.52 -6.57
C PRO A 32 14.78 1.33 -6.23
N ALA A 33 13.73 1.26 -7.05
CA ALA A 33 12.48 1.97 -6.78
C ALA A 33 11.65 1.23 -5.71
N LEU A 34 11.59 -0.10 -5.79
CA LEU A 34 10.97 -0.93 -4.77
C LEU A 34 11.66 -0.73 -3.41
N TYR A 35 13.00 -0.67 -3.38
CA TYR A 35 13.75 -0.37 -2.17
C TYR A 35 13.30 0.94 -1.50
N ARG A 36 13.15 2.03 -2.26
CA ARG A 36 12.68 3.32 -1.71
C ARG A 36 11.27 3.20 -1.13
N LEU A 37 10.37 2.48 -1.79
CA LEU A 37 9.02 2.23 -1.29
C LEU A 37 9.06 1.44 0.02
N LEU A 38 9.78 0.33 0.06
CA LEU A 38 9.90 -0.53 1.23
C LEU A 38 10.56 0.20 2.41
N ARG A 39 11.59 1.01 2.15
CA ARG A 39 12.23 1.86 3.16
C ARG A 39 11.28 2.92 3.71
N ALA A 40 10.47 3.56 2.85
CA ALA A 40 9.46 4.51 3.31
C ALA A 40 8.42 3.82 4.21
N LEU A 41 7.94 2.65 3.81
CA LEU A 41 7.01 1.84 4.61
C LEU A 41 7.64 1.34 5.92
N ALA A 42 8.92 1.00 5.91
CA ALA A 42 9.66 0.63 7.12
C ALA A 42 9.77 1.80 8.11
N SER A 43 9.98 3.03 7.61
CA SER A 43 10.07 4.22 8.47
C SER A 43 8.78 4.56 9.21
N ILE A 44 7.63 4.11 8.71
CA ILE A 44 6.32 4.25 9.38
C ILE A 44 5.86 2.94 10.06
N GLY A 45 6.76 1.97 10.22
CA GLY A 45 6.52 0.75 10.99
C GLY A 45 5.71 -0.34 10.28
N ILE A 46 5.51 -0.26 8.97
CA ILE A 46 4.78 -1.30 8.21
C ILE A 46 5.66 -2.54 7.97
N PHE A 47 6.95 -2.33 7.73
CA PHE A 47 7.95 -3.40 7.60
C PHE A 47 9.14 -3.09 8.50
N SER A 48 10.04 -4.06 8.67
CA SER A 48 11.33 -3.86 9.33
C SER A 48 12.46 -3.99 8.32
N GLU A 49 13.32 -2.97 8.20
CA GLU A 49 14.56 -3.03 7.41
C GLU A 49 15.71 -3.50 8.30
N GLY A 50 16.38 -4.58 7.91
CA GLY A 50 17.55 -5.13 8.57
C GLY A 50 18.83 -4.97 7.74
N ALA A 51 19.89 -5.65 8.17
CA ALA A 51 21.18 -5.63 7.47
C ALA A 51 21.04 -6.09 6.01
N GLY A 52 21.82 -5.48 5.11
CA GLY A 52 21.82 -5.84 3.69
C GLY A 52 20.52 -5.51 2.94
N ARG A 53 19.75 -4.51 3.40
CA ARG A 53 18.46 -4.10 2.79
C ARG A 53 17.45 -5.25 2.72
N ARG A 54 17.49 -6.13 3.73
CA ARG A 54 16.48 -7.17 3.91
C ARG A 54 15.28 -6.62 4.66
N PHE A 55 14.10 -6.85 4.12
CA PHE A 55 12.83 -6.45 4.71
C PHE A 55 12.17 -7.65 5.33
N ALA A 56 11.58 -7.47 6.51
CA ALA A 56 10.82 -8.48 7.22
C ALA A 56 9.43 -7.97 7.55
N LEU A 57 8.49 -8.92 7.65
CA LEU A 57 7.18 -8.68 8.22
C LEU A 57 7.31 -8.42 9.72
N ASN A 58 6.52 -7.50 10.25
CA ASN A 58 6.38 -7.22 11.68
C ASN A 58 4.90 -7.36 12.08
N PRO A 59 4.53 -7.25 13.37
CA PRO A 59 3.14 -7.42 13.80
C PRO A 59 2.14 -6.50 13.07
N THR A 60 2.53 -5.27 12.73
CA THR A 60 1.67 -4.34 11.95
C THR A 60 1.56 -4.77 10.49
N GLY A 61 2.67 -5.19 9.88
CA GLY A 61 2.71 -5.65 8.49
C GLY A 61 1.90 -6.92 8.24
N GLN A 62 1.64 -7.74 9.26
CA GLN A 62 0.79 -8.95 9.16
C GLN A 62 -0.64 -8.64 8.73
N TYR A 63 -1.18 -7.47 9.09
CA TYR A 63 -2.52 -7.08 8.66
C TYR A 63 -2.60 -6.83 7.15
N LEU A 64 -1.48 -6.61 6.45
CA LEU A 64 -1.45 -6.50 4.99
C LEU A 64 -1.43 -7.84 4.26
N CYS A 65 -1.28 -8.97 4.96
CA CYS A 65 -1.39 -10.28 4.35
C CYS A 65 -2.85 -10.54 3.93
N ARG A 66 -3.05 -11.06 2.72
CA ARG A 66 -4.41 -11.22 2.14
C ARG A 66 -5.24 -12.29 2.86
N ASP A 67 -4.57 -13.26 3.46
CA ASP A 67 -5.14 -14.39 4.21
C ASP A 67 -5.33 -14.10 5.70
N HIS A 68 -4.97 -12.90 6.18
CA HIS A 68 -5.15 -12.55 7.58
C HIS A 68 -6.65 -12.42 7.92
N PRO A 69 -7.15 -13.01 9.04
CA PRO A 69 -8.58 -12.98 9.40
C PRO A 69 -9.17 -11.57 9.51
N VAL A 70 -8.34 -10.59 9.84
CA VAL A 70 -8.69 -9.16 9.89
C VAL A 70 -7.78 -8.35 8.96
N SER A 71 -7.57 -8.85 7.73
CA SER A 71 -6.74 -8.19 6.72
C SER A 71 -7.23 -6.78 6.40
N VAL A 72 -6.28 -5.85 6.28
CA VAL A 72 -6.50 -4.48 5.80
C VAL A 72 -6.11 -4.30 4.34
N ASP A 73 -5.68 -5.36 3.63
CA ASP A 73 -5.39 -5.30 2.18
C ASP A 73 -6.59 -4.78 1.37
N PRO A 74 -7.83 -5.27 1.56
CA PRO A 74 -8.98 -4.77 0.80
C PRO A 74 -9.22 -3.26 0.99
N ALA A 75 -9.15 -2.79 2.24
CA ALA A 75 -9.30 -1.37 2.55
C ALA A 75 -8.15 -0.54 1.97
N THR A 76 -6.92 -1.04 2.07
CA THR A 76 -5.72 -0.37 1.52
C THR A 76 -5.81 -0.19 0.01
N ARG A 77 -6.38 -1.16 -0.71
CA ARG A 77 -6.63 -1.08 -2.14
C ARG A 77 -7.76 -0.12 -2.48
N MET A 78 -8.87 -0.17 -1.74
CA MET A 78 -9.98 0.76 -1.90
C MET A 78 -9.52 2.22 -1.74
N PHE A 79 -8.83 2.55 -0.64
CA PHE A 79 -8.38 3.93 -0.39
C PHE A 79 -7.33 4.46 -1.37
N GLY A 80 -6.59 3.56 -2.04
CA GLY A 80 -5.63 3.95 -3.07
C GLY A 80 -6.16 3.86 -4.50
N ALA A 81 -7.43 3.45 -4.69
CA ALA A 81 -8.03 3.42 -6.01
C ALA A 81 -8.17 4.84 -6.57
N ASP A 82 -7.96 5.01 -7.88
CA ASP A 82 -7.98 6.34 -8.54
C ASP A 82 -9.29 7.10 -8.26
N TYR A 83 -10.42 6.40 -8.34
CA TYR A 83 -11.72 7.02 -8.13
C TYR A 83 -11.88 7.57 -6.70
N GLU A 84 -11.39 6.82 -5.71
CA GLU A 84 -11.47 7.17 -4.30
C GLU A 84 -10.52 8.33 -4.01
N TRP A 85 -9.28 8.25 -4.51
CA TRP A 85 -8.29 9.32 -4.37
C TRP A 85 -8.77 10.65 -4.95
N ARG A 86 -9.39 10.62 -6.14
CA ARG A 86 -9.98 11.80 -6.78
C ARG A 86 -11.15 12.36 -5.99
N ALA A 87 -12.04 11.50 -5.50
CA ALA A 87 -13.15 11.94 -4.65
C ALA A 87 -12.65 12.62 -3.37
N TRP A 88 -11.65 12.05 -2.70
CA TRP A 88 -11.04 12.66 -1.51
C TRP A 88 -10.35 13.99 -1.80
N GLY A 89 -9.75 14.15 -2.98
CA GLY A 89 -9.19 15.41 -3.45
C GLY A 89 -10.21 16.56 -3.46
N GLU A 90 -11.49 16.25 -3.71
CA GLU A 90 -12.61 17.20 -3.75
C GLU A 90 -13.37 17.32 -2.42
N LEU A 91 -12.83 16.83 -1.30
CA LEU A 91 -13.51 16.91 0.00
C LEU A 91 -13.88 18.36 0.39
N ALA A 92 -13.06 19.33 0.02
CA ALA A 92 -13.34 20.74 0.26
C ALA A 92 -14.63 21.23 -0.42
N TYR A 93 -14.97 20.70 -1.60
CA TYR A 93 -16.26 20.98 -2.27
C TYR A 93 -17.43 20.49 -1.40
N SER A 94 -17.34 19.27 -0.86
CA SER A 94 -18.39 18.73 0.01
C SER A 94 -18.60 19.58 1.25
N VAL A 95 -17.51 19.99 1.92
CA VAL A 95 -17.60 20.81 3.14
C VAL A 95 -18.18 22.20 2.84
N ARG A 96 -17.81 22.81 1.70
CA ARG A 96 -18.26 24.15 1.32
C ARG A 96 -19.70 24.20 0.81
N THR A 97 -20.15 23.14 0.14
CA THR A 97 -21.42 23.17 -0.62
C THR A 97 -22.46 22.19 -0.12
N GLY A 98 -22.08 21.20 0.69
CA GLY A 98 -22.91 20.05 1.04
C GLY A 98 -23.08 19.02 -0.09
N GLY A 99 -22.51 19.27 -1.27
CA GLY A 99 -22.59 18.36 -2.42
C GLY A 99 -21.67 17.14 -2.30
N ASN A 100 -21.88 16.13 -3.16
CA ASN A 100 -21.08 14.90 -3.16
C ASN A 100 -19.76 15.08 -3.95
N ALA A 101 -18.62 14.98 -3.28
CA ALA A 101 -17.29 15.12 -3.89
C ALA A 101 -17.00 14.08 -4.97
N ALA A 102 -17.43 12.83 -4.82
CA ALA A 102 -17.19 11.80 -5.82
C ALA A 102 -17.95 12.09 -7.12
N ALA A 103 -19.22 12.50 -7.02
CA ALA A 103 -20.01 12.93 -8.17
C ALA A 103 -19.40 14.16 -8.86
N HIS A 104 -18.83 15.08 -8.09
CA HIS A 104 -18.13 16.25 -8.61
C HIS A 104 -16.82 15.87 -9.33
N ALA A 105 -15.99 15.02 -8.72
CA ALA A 105 -14.64 14.69 -9.19
C ALA A 105 -14.60 13.71 -10.37
N LEU A 106 -15.51 12.73 -10.38
CA LEU A 106 -15.50 11.62 -11.33
C LEU A 106 -16.36 11.90 -12.55
N GLY A 107 -17.18 12.95 -12.50
CA GLY A 107 -18.33 13.10 -13.35
C GLY A 107 -19.38 12.09 -12.91
N ALA A 108 -20.55 12.58 -12.52
CA ALA A 108 -21.71 11.70 -12.49
C ALA A 108 -21.93 11.13 -13.90
N PRO A 109 -22.60 9.96 -14.06
CA PRO A 109 -23.45 9.83 -15.23
C PRO A 109 -24.42 11.02 -15.34
#